data_AF-Q383B4-F1
#
_entry.id   AF-Q383B4-F1
#
_cell.length_a   1.000
_cell.length_b   1.000
_cell.length_c   1.000
_cell.angle_alpha   90.00
_cell.angle_beta   90.00
_cell.angle_gamma   90.00
#
_symmetry.space_group_name_H-M   'P 1'
#
loop_
_entity.id
_entity.type
_entity.pdbx_description
1 polymer ?
#
loop_
_entity_poly.entity_id
_entity_poly.type
_entity_poly.pdbx_seq_one_letter_code
_entity_poly.pdbx_strand_id
1 'polypeptide(L)'
;MEKKRGQSKPFFLSSSSLSRSCITPTAKYHSSWHPVPPFLLTILLCHYTKPGSQHMLAPRGSVAKEGDVVLLFRGHLQFTPLLLQRGAMLHCKDGKFMHDDIIGCPLGTRVMGRSNLKNDPRGAPSVLVMQNCADLWTVAVPHRTQIIYDTDIAVIVFNLRLRPGHRVAEAGTGSGSLTHSLARTVAPDGIVYTYDFHKKRCLEALQEFRRNGLPASLVRCNWRDVCVTASGSDESVMTGMQLPDAAQSENKGEDKEEPEPGYGLPKHHVDAVFLDVPSPWLAIDNVLHVLRPGGMLCTFSPCIEQTQRTAQRLRQAPQEFIDIRTVEVVRKFINPVCRKRNHSEGTEGESNNKPTCRFKFRPALVSMGHTAYLTFARRRLERIPVVDTVEASAAATNTASSSQDVTAGGGVNTGTI
;
A
#
# COMPACT_ATOMS: atom_id res chain seq x y z
N MET A 1 -18.15 -12.93 -51.54
CA MET A 1 -18.20 -14.09 -50.63
C MET A 1 -18.06 -13.59 -49.20
N GLU A 2 -19.15 -13.72 -48.45
CA GLU A 2 -19.43 -13.07 -47.16
C GLU A 2 -18.91 -13.94 -46.00
N LYS A 3 -18.09 -13.39 -45.09
CA LYS A 3 -17.67 -14.07 -43.84
C LYS A 3 -18.28 -13.33 -42.64
N LYS A 4 -19.50 -13.72 -42.24
CA LYS A 4 -20.18 -13.24 -41.03
C LYS A 4 -19.41 -13.70 -39.77
N ARG A 5 -18.91 -12.75 -38.98
CA ARG A 5 -18.43 -12.98 -37.60
C ARG A 5 -19.64 -12.97 -36.65
N GLY A 6 -19.91 -14.12 -36.03
CA GLY A 6 -20.93 -14.26 -34.98
C GLY A 6 -20.51 -13.56 -33.68
N GLN A 7 -21.38 -12.69 -33.17
CA GLN A 7 -21.32 -12.14 -31.83
C GLN A 7 -21.82 -13.17 -30.81
N SER A 8 -21.01 -13.49 -29.81
CA SER A 8 -21.44 -14.25 -28.63
C SER A 8 -22.01 -13.29 -27.57
N LYS A 9 -23.32 -13.38 -27.30
CA LYS A 9 -23.96 -12.76 -26.12
C LYS A 9 -23.56 -13.51 -24.85
N PRO A 10 -23.22 -12.84 -23.73
CA PRO A 10 -23.20 -13.49 -22.43
C PRO A 10 -24.63 -13.66 -21.92
N PHE A 11 -24.98 -14.88 -21.55
CA PHE A 11 -26.23 -15.26 -20.88
C PHE A 11 -26.18 -14.75 -19.44
N PHE A 12 -27.14 -13.92 -19.03
CA PHE A 12 -27.38 -13.60 -17.63
C PHE A 12 -28.39 -14.60 -17.06
N LEU A 13 -27.97 -15.34 -16.03
CA LEU A 13 -28.87 -16.11 -15.19
C LEU A 13 -29.62 -15.14 -14.29
N SER A 14 -30.95 -15.15 -14.37
CA SER A 14 -31.85 -14.56 -13.38
C SER A 14 -31.79 -15.40 -12.11
N SER A 15 -31.31 -14.84 -11.00
CA SER A 15 -31.55 -15.41 -9.67
C SER A 15 -32.78 -14.74 -9.08
N SER A 16 -33.87 -15.49 -9.07
CA SER A 16 -35.04 -15.30 -8.23
C SER A 16 -34.67 -15.23 -6.75
N SER A 17 -35.43 -14.43 -6.03
CA SER A 17 -35.48 -14.26 -4.57
C SER A 17 -35.15 -15.51 -3.75
N LEU A 18 -34.19 -15.37 -2.85
CA LEU A 18 -34.05 -16.22 -1.66
C LEU A 18 -33.90 -15.31 -0.44
N SER A 19 -35.01 -15.15 0.29
CA SER A 19 -34.97 -14.87 1.72
C SER A 19 -34.53 -16.13 2.45
N ARG A 20 -33.59 -15.98 3.40
CA ARG A 20 -33.25 -16.93 4.50
C ARG A 20 -32.12 -16.27 5.30
N SER A 21 -32.49 -15.62 6.40
CA SER A 21 -32.46 -16.18 7.76
C SER A 21 -31.04 -16.32 8.30
N CYS A 22 -30.71 -15.44 9.25
CA CYS A 22 -29.52 -15.46 10.08
C CYS A 22 -29.33 -16.83 10.74
N ILE A 23 -28.10 -17.35 10.71
CA ILE A 23 -27.66 -18.48 11.53
C ILE A 23 -26.65 -17.92 12.52
N THR A 24 -27.05 -17.84 13.79
CA THR A 24 -26.15 -17.66 14.94
C THR A 24 -25.61 -19.03 15.38
N PRO A 25 -24.31 -19.16 15.69
CA PRO A 25 -23.80 -20.37 16.32
C PRO A 25 -24.06 -20.29 17.82
N THR A 26 -24.86 -21.21 18.35
CA THR A 26 -24.93 -21.50 19.78
C THR A 26 -23.95 -22.62 20.09
N ALA A 27 -22.86 -22.30 20.79
CA ALA A 27 -22.01 -23.28 21.45
C ALA A 27 -22.09 -23.02 22.96
N LYS A 28 -22.69 -23.98 23.69
CA LYS A 28 -22.73 -24.03 25.14
C LYS A 28 -21.35 -24.42 25.66
N TYR A 29 -20.76 -23.60 26.52
CA TYR A 29 -19.77 -24.05 27.50
C TYR A 29 -20.10 -23.40 28.85
N HIS A 30 -20.36 -24.25 29.84
CA HIS A 30 -20.58 -23.92 31.24
C HIS A 30 -19.23 -23.60 31.90
N SER A 31 -19.11 -22.47 32.60
CA SER A 31 -18.65 -22.41 34.00
C SER A 31 -18.42 -20.98 34.49
N SER A 32 -19.16 -20.64 35.56
CA SER A 32 -18.84 -19.75 36.68
C SER A 32 -18.46 -18.26 36.49
N TRP A 33 -19.48 -17.42 36.76
CA TRP A 33 -19.54 -16.32 37.74
C TRP A 33 -18.36 -15.33 37.86
N HIS A 34 -18.59 -14.10 37.37
CA HIS A 34 -18.57 -12.85 38.16
C HIS A 34 -19.33 -11.75 37.35
N PRO A 35 -20.22 -10.95 37.96
CA PRO A 35 -20.97 -9.92 37.23
C PRO A 35 -20.17 -8.61 37.16
N VAL A 36 -19.98 -8.08 35.95
CA VAL A 36 -19.46 -6.72 35.72
C VAL A 36 -20.63 -5.85 35.22
N PRO A 37 -20.84 -4.62 35.71
CA PRO A 37 -22.05 -3.84 35.44
C PRO A 37 -22.13 -3.37 33.98
N PRO A 38 -23.34 -3.08 33.46
CA PRO A 38 -23.52 -2.61 32.09
C PRO A 38 -23.08 -1.14 32.00
N PHE A 39 -21.80 -0.91 31.70
CA PHE A 39 -21.37 0.39 31.20
C PHE A 39 -21.84 0.54 29.76
N LEU A 40 -22.64 1.59 29.53
CA LEU A 40 -23.07 2.16 28.24
C LEU A 40 -22.47 1.45 27.01
N LEU A 41 -23.29 0.62 26.37
CA LEU A 41 -23.13 0.33 24.95
C LEU A 41 -23.49 1.59 24.17
N THR A 42 -22.61 2.59 24.23
CA THR A 42 -22.57 3.62 23.20
C THR A 42 -22.20 2.88 21.93
N ILE A 43 -23.20 2.70 21.07
CA ILE A 43 -23.00 2.43 19.65
C ILE A 43 -22.09 3.57 19.17
N LEU A 44 -20.78 3.32 19.21
CA LEU A 44 -19.79 3.98 18.38
C LEU A 44 -20.07 3.50 16.95
N LEU A 45 -21.19 3.99 16.39
CA LEU A 45 -21.17 4.48 15.04
C LEU A 45 -19.90 5.32 14.98
N CYS A 46 -18.94 4.88 14.20
CA CYS A 46 -17.73 5.63 13.86
C CYS A 46 -18.16 6.85 13.03
N HIS A 47 -18.89 7.76 13.68
CA HIS A 47 -19.14 9.13 13.29
C HIS A 47 -17.85 9.88 13.57
N TYR A 48 -16.84 9.80 12.70
CA TYR A 48 -15.80 10.84 12.62
C TYR A 48 -15.01 10.76 11.32
N THR A 49 -15.69 10.96 10.19
CA THR A 49 -15.09 11.62 9.03
C THR A 49 -16.03 12.76 8.66
N LYS A 50 -15.55 14.01 8.75
CA LYS A 50 -16.30 15.17 8.25
C LYS A 50 -16.87 14.86 6.86
N PRO A 51 -18.12 15.21 6.56
CA PRO A 51 -18.71 15.00 5.25
C PRO A 51 -18.07 15.98 4.25
N GLY A 52 -16.85 15.65 3.80
CA GLY A 52 -16.06 16.40 2.85
C GLY A 52 -15.18 15.42 2.07
N SER A 53 -15.74 14.90 0.97
CA SER A 53 -15.05 14.31 -0.19
C SER A 53 -13.68 13.64 0.03
N GLN A 54 -13.61 12.56 0.80
CA GLN A 54 -12.43 11.68 0.82
C GLN A 54 -12.56 10.58 -0.24
N HIS A 55 -12.52 10.92 -1.53
CA HIS A 55 -12.99 10.03 -2.61
C HIS A 55 -12.35 8.63 -2.65
N MET A 56 -11.03 8.54 -2.46
CA MET A 56 -10.37 7.23 -2.48
C MET A 56 -10.58 6.41 -1.19
N LEU A 57 -10.79 7.07 -0.04
CA LEU A 57 -10.98 6.43 1.27
C LEU A 57 -12.46 6.28 1.66
N ALA A 58 -13.37 6.74 0.81
CA ALA A 58 -14.79 6.67 1.08
C ALA A 58 -15.28 5.22 1.18
N PRO A 59 -16.34 4.95 1.96
CA PRO A 59 -16.98 3.64 1.98
C PRO A 59 -17.46 3.19 0.60
N ARG A 60 -17.53 1.87 0.40
CA ARG A 60 -18.08 1.26 -0.81
C ARG A 60 -19.54 1.67 -1.01
N GLY A 61 -19.92 1.91 -2.27
CA GLY A 61 -21.27 2.33 -2.62
C GLY A 61 -21.55 3.81 -2.36
N SER A 62 -20.51 4.61 -2.14
CA SER A 62 -20.61 6.07 -2.09
C SER A 62 -21.22 6.62 -3.39
N VAL A 63 -21.94 7.73 -3.27
CA VAL A 63 -22.55 8.43 -4.40
C VAL A 63 -21.51 9.37 -5.01
N ALA A 64 -21.40 9.34 -6.34
CA ALA A 64 -20.50 10.20 -7.09
C ALA A 64 -20.89 11.67 -6.94
N LYS A 65 -19.91 12.54 -6.73
CA LYS A 65 -20.05 13.98 -6.58
C LYS A 65 -19.15 14.71 -7.58
N GLU A 66 -19.39 16.00 -7.69
CA GLU A 66 -18.50 16.88 -8.43
C GLU A 66 -17.14 17.00 -7.72
N GLY A 67 -16.05 16.97 -8.48
CA GLY A 67 -14.68 16.99 -7.97
C GLY A 67 -14.09 15.60 -7.70
N ASP A 68 -14.89 14.54 -7.77
CA ASP A 68 -14.43 13.17 -7.56
C ASP A 68 -13.55 12.69 -8.72
N VAL A 69 -12.51 11.94 -8.41
CA VAL A 69 -11.88 11.05 -9.39
C VAL A 69 -12.58 9.70 -9.34
N VAL A 70 -13.21 9.30 -10.43
CA VAL A 70 -13.82 7.97 -10.63
C VAL A 70 -13.05 7.17 -11.66
N LEU A 71 -13.23 5.85 -11.66
CA LEU A 71 -12.56 4.96 -12.62
C LEU A 71 -13.59 4.35 -13.57
N LEU A 72 -13.45 4.59 -14.87
CA LEU A 72 -14.33 4.00 -15.87
C LEU A 72 -13.80 2.64 -16.30
N PHE A 73 -14.58 1.58 -16.07
CA PHE A 73 -14.26 0.23 -16.53
C PHE A 73 -14.91 -0.04 -17.89
N ARG A 74 -14.07 -0.32 -18.90
CA ARG A 74 -14.47 -0.43 -20.31
C ARG A 74 -14.26 -1.84 -20.90
N GLY A 75 -14.03 -2.83 -20.04
CA GLY A 75 -13.68 -4.20 -20.42
C GLY A 75 -12.19 -4.44 -20.51
N HIS A 76 -11.78 -5.70 -20.65
CA HIS A 76 -10.37 -6.15 -20.76
C HIS A 76 -9.42 -5.57 -19.69
N LEU A 77 -9.91 -5.35 -18.45
CA LEU A 77 -9.15 -4.73 -17.35
C LEU A 77 -8.65 -3.31 -17.65
N GLN A 78 -9.24 -2.62 -18.64
CA GLN A 78 -8.93 -1.23 -18.94
C GLN A 78 -9.73 -0.31 -18.02
N PHE A 79 -9.03 0.39 -17.14
CA PHE A 79 -9.56 1.46 -16.30
C PHE A 79 -9.06 2.81 -16.82
N THR A 80 -9.94 3.81 -16.84
CA THR A 80 -9.57 5.19 -17.21
C THR A 80 -10.02 6.13 -16.10
N PRO A 81 -9.09 6.91 -15.50
CA PRO A 81 -9.47 7.89 -14.49
C PRO A 81 -10.22 9.05 -15.11
N LEU A 82 -11.26 9.52 -14.43
CA LEU A 82 -12.06 10.67 -14.84
C LEU A 82 -12.31 11.58 -13.64
N LEU A 83 -11.95 12.86 -13.77
CA LEU A 83 -12.34 13.90 -12.81
C LEU A 83 -13.75 14.41 -13.16
N LEU A 84 -14.70 14.24 -12.24
CA LEU A 84 -16.07 14.68 -12.43
C LEU A 84 -16.19 16.20 -12.29
N GLN A 85 -16.86 16.82 -13.26
CA GLN A 85 -17.04 18.27 -13.38
C GLN A 85 -18.42 18.49 -14.01
N ARG A 86 -19.25 19.35 -13.43
CA ARG A 86 -20.59 19.60 -14.00
C ARG A 86 -20.50 20.20 -15.40
N GLY A 87 -21.41 19.80 -16.28
CA GLY A 87 -21.45 20.24 -17.68
C GLY A 87 -20.34 19.70 -18.58
N ALA A 88 -19.35 18.99 -18.05
CA ALA A 88 -18.28 18.39 -18.84
C ALA A 88 -18.71 17.07 -19.50
N MET A 89 -18.05 16.74 -20.61
CA MET A 89 -18.33 15.54 -21.40
C MET A 89 -17.04 14.78 -21.72
N LEU A 90 -17.00 13.51 -21.30
CA LEU A 90 -15.95 12.59 -21.70
C LEU A 90 -16.21 12.10 -23.12
N HIS A 91 -15.24 12.33 -24.01
CA HIS A 91 -15.21 11.76 -25.35
C HIS A 91 -14.26 10.57 -25.40
N CYS A 92 -14.73 9.43 -25.88
CA CYS A 92 -13.89 8.25 -26.03
C CYS A 92 -14.33 7.35 -27.19
N LYS A 93 -13.51 6.35 -27.54
CA LYS A 93 -13.81 5.39 -28.64
C LYS A 93 -15.19 4.71 -28.55
N ASP A 94 -15.72 4.50 -27.33
CA ASP A 94 -17.00 3.81 -27.15
C ASP A 94 -18.19 4.76 -27.28
N GLY A 95 -17.99 6.05 -27.07
CA GLY A 95 -19.05 7.06 -27.11
C GLY A 95 -18.72 8.31 -26.32
N LYS A 96 -19.77 9.11 -26.10
CA LYS A 96 -19.75 10.37 -25.35
C LYS A 96 -20.56 10.19 -24.07
N PHE A 97 -19.99 10.58 -22.93
CA PHE A 97 -20.62 10.43 -21.61
C PHE A 97 -20.62 11.78 -20.91
N MET A 98 -21.80 12.27 -20.52
CA MET A 98 -21.91 13.49 -19.73
C MET A 98 -21.54 13.20 -18.28
N HIS A 99 -20.78 14.08 -17.65
CA HIS A 99 -20.41 13.92 -16.25
C HIS A 99 -21.64 14.05 -15.34
N ASP A 100 -22.62 14.86 -15.75
CA ASP A 100 -23.89 15.04 -15.03
C ASP A 100 -24.72 13.75 -14.96
N ASP A 101 -24.55 12.82 -15.91
CA ASP A 101 -25.21 11.50 -15.87
C ASP A 101 -24.53 10.55 -14.85
N ILE A 102 -23.33 10.89 -14.37
CA ILE A 102 -22.57 10.13 -13.37
C ILE A 102 -22.77 10.74 -11.97
N ILE A 103 -22.72 12.08 -11.88
CA ILE A 103 -22.87 12.81 -10.62
C ILE A 103 -24.26 12.54 -10.02
N GLY A 104 -24.29 12.14 -8.75
CA GLY A 104 -25.52 11.75 -8.04
C GLY A 104 -25.88 10.27 -8.15
N CYS A 105 -25.21 9.49 -9.00
CA CYS A 105 -25.39 8.05 -9.05
C CYS A 105 -24.49 7.31 -8.04
N PRO A 106 -24.94 6.18 -7.46
CA PRO A 106 -24.07 5.30 -6.69
C PRO A 106 -22.92 4.77 -7.53
N LEU A 107 -21.70 4.76 -6.99
CA LEU A 107 -20.55 4.16 -7.64
C LEU A 107 -20.75 2.64 -7.75
N GLY A 108 -20.28 2.05 -8.84
CA GLY A 108 -20.56 0.67 -9.24
C GLY A 108 -21.75 0.52 -10.19
N THR A 109 -22.38 1.61 -10.60
CA THR A 109 -23.49 1.60 -11.56
C THR A 109 -23.00 1.75 -13.01
N ARG A 110 -23.81 1.25 -13.96
CA ARG A 110 -23.58 1.48 -15.39
C ARG A 110 -24.24 2.77 -15.81
N VAL A 111 -23.51 3.62 -16.52
CA VAL A 111 -24.01 4.87 -17.09
C VAL A 111 -24.07 4.74 -18.60
N MET A 112 -25.20 5.16 -19.18
CA MET A 112 -25.44 5.14 -20.62
C MET A 112 -24.84 6.40 -21.26
N GLY A 113 -24.23 6.23 -22.44
CA GLY A 113 -23.68 7.33 -23.22
C GLY A 113 -24.38 7.49 -24.56
N ARG A 114 -23.86 8.41 -25.38
CA ARG A 114 -24.28 8.61 -26.77
C ARG A 114 -23.24 8.02 -27.70
N SER A 115 -23.69 7.32 -28.76
CA SER A 115 -22.76 6.78 -29.76
C SER A 115 -22.06 7.89 -30.55
N ASN A 116 -20.83 7.61 -30.97
CA ASN A 116 -20.09 8.44 -31.92
C ASN A 116 -20.62 8.30 -33.37
N LEU A 117 -21.35 7.21 -33.66
CA LEU A 117 -21.93 6.95 -34.97
C LEU A 117 -23.40 7.39 -35.01
N LYS A 118 -23.78 8.09 -36.09
CA LYS A 118 -25.19 8.35 -36.38
C LYS A 118 -25.85 7.00 -36.74
N ASN A 119 -26.99 6.68 -36.10
CA ASN A 119 -27.74 5.43 -36.28
C ASN A 119 -26.92 4.16 -35.97
N ASP A 120 -26.16 4.15 -34.88
CA ASP A 120 -25.35 2.99 -34.47
C ASP A 120 -26.23 1.74 -34.21
N PRO A 121 -26.06 0.64 -34.96
CA PRO A 121 -26.85 -0.57 -34.78
C PRO A 121 -26.55 -1.29 -33.45
N ARG A 122 -25.47 -0.93 -32.75
CA ARG A 122 -25.10 -1.51 -31.45
C ARG A 122 -25.91 -0.93 -30.28
N GLY A 123 -26.65 0.15 -30.51
CA GLY A 123 -27.37 0.89 -29.47
C GLY A 123 -26.49 1.83 -28.67
N ALA A 124 -27.06 2.42 -27.61
CA ALA A 124 -26.34 3.34 -26.73
C ALA A 124 -25.21 2.62 -25.99
N PRO A 125 -23.97 3.13 -26.02
CA PRO A 125 -22.87 2.54 -25.26
C PRO A 125 -23.10 2.69 -23.76
N SER A 126 -22.49 1.82 -22.96
CA SER A 126 -22.49 1.94 -21.50
C SER A 126 -21.10 1.72 -20.91
N VAL A 127 -20.79 2.41 -19.83
CA VAL A 127 -19.57 2.23 -19.04
C VAL A 127 -19.92 1.93 -17.58
N LEU A 128 -19.14 1.07 -16.94
CA LEU A 128 -19.26 0.83 -15.50
C LEU A 128 -18.41 1.86 -14.77
N VAL A 129 -19.03 2.68 -13.93
CA VAL A 129 -18.34 3.71 -13.15
C VAL A 129 -17.96 3.11 -11.81
N MET A 130 -16.67 2.97 -11.56
CA MET A 130 -16.12 2.38 -10.35
C MET A 130 -15.62 3.46 -9.39
N GLN A 131 -15.73 3.17 -8.09
CA GLN A 131 -15.07 3.97 -7.08
C GLN A 131 -13.55 3.89 -7.25
N ASN A 132 -12.89 5.02 -7.10
CA ASN A 132 -11.44 5.05 -7.05
C ASN A 132 -10.95 4.39 -5.75
N CYS A 133 -10.11 3.38 -5.86
CA CYS A 133 -9.46 2.72 -4.74
C CYS A 133 -8.03 2.39 -5.15
N ALA A 134 -7.12 2.30 -4.18
CA ALA A 134 -5.69 2.22 -4.48
C ALA A 134 -5.27 1.00 -5.33
N ASP A 135 -5.97 -0.12 -5.23
CA ASP A 135 -5.74 -1.33 -6.05
C ASP A 135 -6.18 -1.14 -7.52
N LEU A 136 -7.33 -0.52 -7.77
CA LEU A 136 -7.74 -0.17 -9.13
C LEU A 136 -6.92 1.00 -9.69
N TRP A 137 -6.49 1.93 -8.84
CA TRP A 137 -5.62 3.04 -9.20
C TRP A 137 -4.27 2.53 -9.74
N THR A 138 -3.67 1.51 -9.13
CA THR A 138 -2.46 0.86 -9.64
C THR A 138 -2.57 0.43 -11.11
N VAL A 139 -3.77 0.07 -11.60
CA VAL A 139 -4.00 -0.30 -13.01
C VAL A 139 -4.31 0.92 -13.88
N ALA A 140 -4.86 1.99 -13.28
CA ALA A 140 -5.32 3.20 -13.98
C ALA A 140 -4.30 4.34 -14.00
N VAL A 141 -3.24 4.26 -13.19
CA VAL A 141 -2.29 5.34 -12.95
C VAL A 141 -1.51 5.71 -14.22
N PRO A 142 -1.31 7.00 -14.53
CA PRO A 142 -0.42 7.43 -15.60
C PRO A 142 1.04 7.03 -15.28
N HIS A 143 1.63 6.22 -16.14
CA HIS A 143 3.01 5.75 -15.95
C HIS A 143 4.02 6.85 -16.30
N ARG A 144 4.73 7.35 -15.30
CA ARG A 144 5.95 8.17 -15.44
C ARG A 144 7.21 7.32 -15.26
N THR A 145 7.06 6.21 -14.55
CA THR A 145 8.10 5.23 -14.21
C THR A 145 7.51 3.83 -14.31
N GLN A 146 8.37 2.82 -14.22
CA GLN A 146 7.90 1.49 -13.83
C GLN A 146 7.24 1.57 -12.45
N ILE A 147 6.20 0.78 -12.23
CA ILE A 147 5.42 0.77 -10.99
C ILE A 147 5.44 -0.61 -10.33
N ILE A 148 5.15 -0.61 -9.04
CA ILE A 148 4.88 -1.81 -8.25
C ILE A 148 3.39 -2.14 -8.37
N TYR A 149 3.08 -3.41 -8.63
CA TYR A 149 1.71 -3.90 -8.77
C TYR A 149 1.18 -4.51 -7.46
N ASP A 150 -0.14 -4.63 -7.38
CA ASP A 150 -0.93 -5.21 -6.28
C ASP A 150 -0.31 -6.42 -5.55
N THR A 151 0.29 -7.37 -6.26
CA THR A 151 0.87 -8.58 -5.67
C THR A 151 2.09 -8.27 -4.81
N ASP A 152 3.02 -7.48 -5.34
CA ASP A 152 4.20 -7.04 -4.60
C ASP A 152 3.81 -6.06 -3.50
N ILE A 153 2.87 -5.14 -3.78
CA ILE A 153 2.31 -4.21 -2.78
C ILE A 153 1.75 -4.98 -1.58
N ALA A 154 0.98 -6.05 -1.79
CA ALA A 154 0.42 -6.85 -0.70
C ALA A 154 1.50 -7.45 0.19
N VAL A 155 2.58 -7.96 -0.43
CA VAL A 155 3.73 -8.55 0.26
C VAL A 155 4.48 -7.47 1.03
N ILE A 156 4.73 -6.31 0.42
CA ILE A 156 5.39 -5.15 1.04
C ILE A 156 4.59 -4.71 2.28
N VAL A 157 3.31 -4.41 2.11
CA VAL A 157 2.43 -3.90 3.17
C VAL A 157 2.36 -4.87 4.35
N PHE A 158 2.20 -6.16 4.06
CA PHE A 158 2.13 -7.19 5.09
C PHE A 158 3.46 -7.34 5.86
N ASN A 159 4.58 -7.43 5.13
CA ASN A 159 5.89 -7.68 5.75
C ASN A 159 6.48 -6.44 6.44
N LEU A 160 6.08 -5.23 6.03
CA LEU A 160 6.34 -3.99 6.77
C LEU A 160 5.45 -3.82 8.02
N ARG A 161 4.48 -4.72 8.23
CA ARG A 161 3.56 -4.73 9.39
C ARG A 161 2.80 -3.42 9.53
N LEU A 162 2.38 -2.85 8.40
CA LEU A 162 1.66 -1.59 8.37
C LEU A 162 0.24 -1.76 8.91
N ARG A 163 -0.24 -0.74 9.63
CA ARG A 163 -1.59 -0.65 10.19
C ARG A 163 -2.01 0.83 10.32
N PRO A 164 -3.30 1.12 10.57
CA PRO A 164 -3.76 2.47 10.86
C PRO A 164 -2.92 3.16 11.95
N GLY A 165 -2.59 4.43 11.75
CA GLY A 165 -1.79 5.22 12.69
C GLY A 165 -0.28 5.15 12.48
N HIS A 166 0.23 4.26 11.62
CA HIS A 166 1.67 4.19 11.35
C HIS A 166 2.17 5.38 10.52
N ARG A 167 3.39 5.82 10.82
CA ARG A 167 4.20 6.77 10.05
C ARG A 167 5.14 5.99 9.15
N VAL A 168 5.03 6.17 7.85
CA VAL A 168 5.80 5.41 6.85
C VAL A 168 6.58 6.37 5.97
N ALA A 169 7.84 6.07 5.71
CA ALA A 169 8.62 6.75 4.68
C ALA A 169 8.81 5.84 3.45
N GLU A 170 8.60 6.39 2.26
CA GLU A 170 8.78 5.72 0.97
C GLU A 170 9.73 6.56 0.12
N ALA A 171 10.79 5.96 -0.44
CA ALA A 171 11.65 6.65 -1.38
C ALA A 171 11.70 5.94 -2.72
N GLY A 172 11.47 6.74 -3.75
CA GLY A 172 11.02 6.33 -5.08
C GLY A 172 9.52 6.60 -5.26
N THR A 173 9.05 7.85 -5.10
CA THR A 173 7.62 8.17 -5.31
C THR A 173 7.15 7.71 -6.70
N GLY A 174 7.95 8.00 -7.74
CA GLY A 174 7.72 7.53 -9.10
C GLY A 174 6.35 7.93 -9.64
N SER A 175 5.53 6.94 -9.95
CA SER A 175 4.13 7.16 -10.40
C SER A 175 3.11 7.09 -9.25
N GLY A 176 3.53 6.87 -8.00
CA GLY A 176 2.66 6.89 -6.82
C GLY A 176 1.76 5.66 -6.63
N SER A 177 1.97 4.57 -7.37
CA SER A 177 1.16 3.33 -7.23
C SER A 177 1.17 2.78 -5.79
N LEU A 178 2.38 2.58 -5.23
CA LEU A 178 2.54 2.08 -3.86
C LEU A 178 2.04 3.11 -2.85
N THR A 179 2.35 4.40 -3.02
CA THR A 179 1.94 5.48 -2.12
C THR A 179 0.44 5.51 -1.84
N HIS A 180 -0.41 5.32 -2.86
CA HIS A 180 -1.87 5.24 -2.66
C HIS A 180 -2.26 4.05 -1.77
N SER A 181 -1.60 2.91 -1.93
CA SER A 181 -1.85 1.72 -1.11
C SER A 181 -1.32 1.87 0.32
N LEU A 182 -0.18 2.54 0.51
CA LEU A 182 0.33 2.91 1.83
C LEU A 182 -0.65 3.86 2.54
N ALA A 183 -1.10 4.92 1.86
CA ALA A 183 -2.04 5.90 2.41
C ALA A 183 -3.34 5.23 2.89
N ARG A 184 -3.91 4.35 2.07
CA ARG A 184 -5.09 3.53 2.41
C ARG A 184 -4.86 2.62 3.62
N THR A 185 -3.64 2.15 3.84
CA THR A 185 -3.31 1.23 4.95
C THR A 185 -3.11 1.97 6.28
N VAL A 186 -2.51 3.16 6.25
CA VAL A 186 -2.16 3.91 7.46
C VAL A 186 -3.24 4.90 7.89
N ALA A 187 -4.17 5.25 7.01
CA ALA A 187 -5.36 6.03 7.34
C ALA A 187 -6.18 5.39 8.49
N PRO A 188 -6.92 6.16 9.30
CA PRO A 188 -7.10 7.63 9.19
C PRO A 188 -6.00 8.45 9.88
N ASP A 189 -5.31 7.88 10.88
CA ASP A 189 -4.44 8.64 11.80
C ASP A 189 -2.94 8.50 11.51
N GLY A 190 -2.57 7.75 10.47
CA GLY A 190 -1.19 7.59 10.02
C GLY A 190 -0.80 8.60 8.95
N ILE A 191 0.44 8.51 8.49
CA ILE A 191 0.98 9.42 7.47
C ILE A 191 2.04 8.71 6.62
N VAL A 192 2.04 9.02 5.34
CA VAL A 192 3.05 8.61 4.37
C VAL A 192 3.89 9.81 3.97
N TYR A 193 5.19 9.72 4.23
CA TYR A 193 6.21 10.63 3.73
C TYR A 193 6.83 10.00 2.49
N THR A 194 6.55 10.55 1.30
CA THR A 194 7.10 10.04 0.05
C THR A 194 8.16 10.98 -0.50
N TYR A 195 9.22 10.42 -1.10
CA TYR A 195 10.40 11.13 -1.54
C TYR A 195 10.72 10.81 -3.00
N ASP A 196 11.05 11.83 -3.80
CA ASP A 196 11.58 11.68 -5.16
C ASP A 196 12.67 12.73 -5.39
N PHE A 197 13.77 12.35 -6.01
CA PHE A 197 14.86 13.27 -6.36
C PHE A 197 14.52 14.12 -7.60
N HIS A 198 13.51 13.73 -8.38
CA HIS A 198 13.08 14.44 -9.59
C HIS A 198 11.91 15.38 -9.29
N LYS A 199 12.18 16.70 -9.26
CA LYS A 199 11.21 17.75 -8.89
C LYS A 199 9.86 17.64 -9.60
N LYS A 200 9.89 17.58 -10.94
CA LYS A 200 8.67 17.46 -11.78
C LYS A 200 7.80 16.26 -11.39
N ARG A 201 8.38 15.07 -11.21
CA ARG A 201 7.62 13.87 -10.83
C ARG A 201 6.97 14.00 -9.45
N CYS A 202 7.65 14.58 -8.47
CA CYS A 202 7.04 14.78 -7.15
C CYS A 202 5.91 15.81 -7.21
N LEU A 203 6.01 16.88 -8.00
CA LEU A 203 4.91 17.83 -8.20
C LEU A 203 3.69 17.18 -8.88
N GLU A 204 3.91 16.39 -9.93
CA GLU A 204 2.85 15.64 -10.62
C GLU A 204 2.17 14.63 -9.68
N ALA A 205 2.95 13.85 -8.93
CA ALA A 205 2.42 12.91 -7.94
C ALA A 205 1.66 13.62 -6.81
N LEU A 206 2.18 14.76 -6.32
CA LEU A 206 1.50 15.59 -5.32
C LEU A 206 0.13 16.05 -5.83
N GLN A 207 0.05 16.53 -7.07
CA GLN A 207 -1.21 16.94 -7.67
C GLN A 207 -2.20 15.77 -7.79
N GLU A 208 -1.72 14.59 -8.16
CA GLU A 208 -2.53 13.36 -8.21
C GLU A 208 -3.07 12.95 -6.83
N PHE A 209 -2.23 12.98 -5.79
CA PHE A 209 -2.68 12.66 -4.43
C PHE A 209 -3.81 13.59 -3.98
N ARG A 210 -3.68 14.90 -4.22
CA ARG A 210 -4.73 15.87 -3.89
C ARG A 210 -6.00 15.63 -4.70
N ARG A 211 -5.88 15.38 -6.01
CA ARG A 211 -7.01 15.04 -6.89
C ARG A 211 -7.74 13.77 -6.45
N ASN A 212 -7.00 12.76 -5.98
CA ASN A 212 -7.58 11.51 -5.49
C ASN A 212 -8.16 11.60 -4.06
N GLY A 213 -8.21 12.80 -3.47
CA GLY A 213 -8.77 13.02 -2.14
C GLY A 213 -7.85 12.55 -1.00
N LEU A 214 -6.55 12.43 -1.24
CA LEU A 214 -5.55 12.17 -0.19
C LEU A 214 -5.03 13.51 0.34
N PRO A 215 -5.38 13.90 1.58
CA PRO A 215 -5.00 15.19 2.14
C PRO A 215 -3.51 15.25 2.52
N ALA A 216 -3.00 16.47 2.72
CA ALA A 216 -1.62 16.70 3.16
C ALA A 216 -1.31 16.15 4.56
N SER A 217 -2.34 15.93 5.37
CA SER A 217 -2.23 15.26 6.66
C SER A 217 -1.92 13.76 6.53
N LEU A 218 -2.27 13.13 5.40
CA LEU A 218 -2.08 11.70 5.16
C LEU A 218 -0.90 11.41 4.22
N VAL A 219 -0.68 12.24 3.21
CA VAL A 219 0.44 12.05 2.25
C VAL A 219 1.18 13.37 2.03
N ARG A 220 2.48 13.37 2.34
CA ARG A 220 3.43 14.46 2.09
C ARG A 220 4.47 14.02 1.06
N CYS A 221 4.51 14.67 -0.12
CA CYS A 221 5.57 14.48 -1.11
C CYS A 221 6.71 15.46 -0.84
N ASN A 222 7.95 15.00 -0.90
CA ASN A 222 9.13 15.80 -0.63
C ASN A 222 10.14 15.62 -1.76
N TRP A 223 10.70 16.72 -2.26
CA TRP A 223 11.76 16.69 -3.26
C TRP A 223 13.11 16.64 -2.57
N ARG A 224 13.62 15.42 -2.38
CA ARG A 224 14.88 15.14 -1.66
C ARG A 224 15.59 13.93 -2.25
N ASP A 225 16.91 13.87 -2.06
CA ASP A 225 17.71 12.68 -2.30
C ASP A 225 18.01 11.95 -0.99
N VAL A 226 17.29 10.86 -0.75
CA VAL A 226 17.46 10.03 0.45
C VAL A 226 18.78 9.26 0.49
N CYS A 227 19.52 9.18 -0.62
CA CYS A 227 20.80 8.49 -0.70
C CYS A 227 21.98 9.40 -0.31
N VAL A 228 21.76 10.71 -0.19
CA VAL A 228 22.77 11.67 0.23
C VAL A 228 22.55 12.00 1.71
N THR A 229 23.60 11.89 2.51
CA THR A 229 23.54 12.20 3.95
C THR A 229 23.54 13.71 4.16
N ALA A 230 22.58 14.23 4.91
CA ALA A 230 22.57 15.62 5.32
C ALA A 230 23.66 15.85 6.39
N SER A 231 24.40 16.95 6.28
CA SER A 231 25.42 17.34 7.27
C SER A 231 24.83 17.88 8.59
N GLY A 232 23.51 18.14 8.64
CA GLY A 232 22.80 18.67 9.80
C GLY A 232 21.69 17.74 10.32
N SER A 233 21.47 17.75 11.63
CA SER A 233 20.32 17.09 12.26
C SER A 233 19.09 17.98 12.17
N ASP A 234 18.14 17.64 11.29
CA ASP A 234 16.84 18.30 11.23
C ASP A 234 15.98 17.87 12.43
N GLU A 235 15.86 18.73 13.45
CA GLU A 235 15.01 18.48 14.64
C GLU A 235 13.51 18.74 14.38
N SER A 236 13.18 19.45 13.29
CA SER A 236 11.80 19.80 12.96
C SER A 236 11.20 18.86 11.91
N VAL A 237 9.91 18.53 12.07
CA VAL A 237 9.18 17.72 11.09
C VAL A 237 8.86 18.59 9.87
N MET A 238 9.40 18.22 8.71
CA MET A 238 9.14 18.90 7.45
C MET A 238 7.65 19.04 7.12
N THR A 239 7.25 20.26 6.79
CA THR A 239 6.07 20.52 5.96
C THR A 239 6.43 20.15 4.54
N GLY A 240 5.87 19.06 4.01
CA GLY A 240 6.20 18.59 2.65
C GLY A 240 5.88 19.63 1.57
N MET A 241 6.27 19.34 0.32
CA MET A 241 6.09 20.29 -0.77
C MET A 241 4.63 20.74 -0.90
N GLN A 242 4.46 22.04 -1.10
CA GLN A 242 3.20 22.65 -1.45
C GLN A 242 3.10 22.73 -2.97
N LEU A 243 1.88 22.66 -3.51
CA LEU A 243 1.67 22.93 -4.92
C LEU A 243 2.01 24.41 -5.17
N PRO A 244 2.73 24.75 -6.25
CA PRO A 244 2.98 26.14 -6.59
C PRO A 244 1.66 26.87 -6.81
N ASP A 245 1.56 28.10 -6.33
CA ASP A 245 0.42 28.96 -6.65
C ASP A 245 0.34 29.14 -8.16
N ALA A 246 -0.88 29.07 -8.72
CA ALA A 246 -1.11 29.15 -10.17
C ALA A 246 -0.51 30.42 -10.81
N ALA A 247 -0.27 31.47 -10.03
CA ALA A 247 0.33 32.73 -10.45
C ALA A 247 1.88 32.70 -10.61
N GLN A 248 2.56 31.62 -10.22
CA GLN A 248 4.04 31.53 -10.25
C GLN A 248 4.58 30.52 -11.29
N SER A 249 3.71 29.96 -12.15
CA SER A 249 4.08 28.85 -13.05
C SER A 249 4.75 29.28 -14.36
N GLU A 250 4.92 30.57 -14.61
CA GLU A 250 5.54 31.09 -15.83
C GLU A 250 6.65 32.07 -15.44
N ASN A 251 7.90 31.78 -15.82
CA ASN A 251 9.12 32.60 -15.66
C ASN A 251 9.99 32.38 -14.41
N LYS A 252 10.53 31.16 -14.22
CA LYS A 252 11.89 31.00 -13.67
C LYS A 252 12.65 29.96 -14.48
N GLY A 253 13.85 30.32 -14.93
CA GLY A 253 14.72 29.43 -15.69
C GLY A 253 15.01 28.13 -14.94
N GLU A 254 15.41 27.10 -15.68
CA GLU A 254 15.96 25.86 -15.12
C GLU A 254 17.29 26.15 -14.41
N ASP A 255 17.22 26.84 -13.27
CA ASP A 255 18.34 26.91 -12.35
C ASP A 255 18.62 25.48 -11.87
N LYS A 256 19.90 25.09 -11.93
CA LYS A 256 20.42 23.76 -11.52
C LYS A 256 20.26 23.55 -10.01
N GLU A 257 19.02 23.48 -9.55
CA GLU A 257 18.67 23.29 -8.16
C GLU A 257 18.76 21.79 -7.86
N GLU A 258 19.60 21.40 -6.89
CA GLU A 258 19.78 20.03 -6.46
C GLU A 258 18.73 19.65 -5.40
N PRO A 259 18.27 18.39 -5.35
CA PRO A 259 17.35 17.95 -4.30
C PRO A 259 18.00 18.04 -2.91
N GLU A 260 17.23 18.43 -1.89
CA GLU A 260 17.78 18.47 -0.52
C GLU A 260 18.19 17.06 -0.05
N PRO A 261 19.26 16.91 0.75
CA PRO A 261 19.72 15.60 1.19
C PRO A 261 18.82 14.97 2.27
N GLY A 262 18.81 13.64 2.31
CA GLY A 262 18.19 12.84 3.37
C GLY A 262 16.66 12.89 3.41
N TYR A 263 16.09 12.54 4.57
CA TYR A 263 14.64 12.46 4.77
C TYR A 263 13.99 13.72 5.36
N GLY A 264 14.76 14.57 6.05
CA GLY A 264 14.20 15.76 6.71
C GLY A 264 13.19 15.41 7.80
N LEU A 265 13.46 14.34 8.53
CA LEU A 265 12.62 13.89 9.61
C LEU A 265 13.47 13.73 10.87
N PRO A 266 12.92 14.00 12.05
CA PRO A 266 13.61 13.76 13.30
C PRO A 266 14.03 12.30 13.46
N LYS A 267 14.97 12.09 14.38
CA LYS A 267 15.42 10.76 14.76
C LYS A 267 14.25 9.90 15.25
N HIS A 268 14.19 8.64 14.81
CA HIS A 268 13.17 7.64 15.21
C HIS A 268 11.71 8.04 14.88
N HIS A 269 11.51 8.91 13.90
CA HIS A 269 10.19 9.43 13.54
C HIS A 269 9.28 8.45 12.78
N VAL A 270 9.79 7.42 12.09
CA VAL A 270 8.94 6.52 11.28
C VAL A 270 8.93 5.08 11.77
N ASP A 271 7.81 4.39 11.57
CA ASP A 271 7.60 2.99 11.97
C ASP A 271 8.11 2.00 10.92
N ALA A 272 8.09 2.42 9.65
CA ALA A 272 8.55 1.63 8.53
C ALA A 272 9.15 2.49 7.41
N VAL A 273 10.11 1.92 6.69
CA VAL A 273 10.73 2.52 5.50
C VAL A 273 10.62 1.57 4.31
N PHE A 274 10.25 2.10 3.15
CA PHE A 274 10.30 1.42 1.87
C PHE A 274 11.25 2.16 0.90
N LEU A 275 12.10 1.42 0.19
CA LEU A 275 13.06 1.96 -0.78
C LEU A 275 12.90 1.28 -2.15
N ASP A 276 12.52 2.05 -3.16
CA ASP A 276 12.60 1.72 -4.60
C ASP A 276 13.47 2.78 -5.30
N VAL A 277 14.78 2.69 -5.04
CA VAL A 277 15.80 3.58 -5.59
C VAL A 277 16.92 2.75 -6.21
N PRO A 278 17.73 3.30 -7.15
CA PRO A 278 18.79 2.53 -7.82
C PRO A 278 19.90 2.01 -6.90
N SER A 279 20.19 2.74 -5.80
CA SER A 279 21.30 2.46 -4.89
C SER A 279 20.85 2.44 -3.41
N PRO A 280 19.95 1.52 -3.00
CA PRO A 280 19.31 1.57 -1.68
C PRO A 280 20.31 1.38 -0.51
N TRP A 281 21.46 0.75 -0.75
CA TRP A 281 22.53 0.64 0.24
C TRP A 281 23.11 1.99 0.69
N LEU A 282 23.05 3.03 -0.15
CA LEU A 282 23.52 4.39 0.22
C LEU A 282 22.57 5.08 1.19
N ALA A 283 21.28 4.75 1.14
CA ALA A 283 20.27 5.37 2.02
C ALA A 283 20.26 4.77 3.43
N ILE A 284 20.96 3.66 3.70
CA ILE A 284 20.82 2.91 4.97
C ILE A 284 21.17 3.75 6.21
N ASP A 285 22.16 4.64 6.15
CA ASP A 285 22.48 5.54 7.27
C ASP A 285 21.34 6.54 7.55
N ASN A 286 20.76 7.10 6.49
CA ASN A 286 19.60 7.98 6.59
C ASN A 286 18.36 7.20 7.10
N VAL A 287 18.19 5.93 6.71
CA VAL A 287 17.16 5.05 7.26
C VAL A 287 17.37 4.82 8.76
N LEU A 288 18.60 4.56 9.19
CA LEU A 288 18.93 4.38 10.61
C LEU A 288 18.67 5.64 11.44
N HIS A 289 18.79 6.82 10.85
CA HIS A 289 18.40 8.05 11.52
C HIS A 289 16.89 8.08 11.81
N VAL A 290 16.05 7.87 10.78
CA VAL A 290 14.60 8.11 10.88
C VAL A 290 13.76 6.93 11.39
N LEU A 291 14.16 5.69 11.11
CA LEU A 291 13.35 4.50 11.39
C LEU A 291 13.44 4.13 12.87
N ARG A 292 12.38 4.17 13.68
CA ARG A 292 12.48 3.84 15.12
C ARG A 292 13.06 2.43 15.41
N PRO A 293 13.68 2.19 16.59
CA PRO A 293 14.04 0.83 17.03
C PRO A 293 12.84 -0.12 16.95
N GLY A 294 13.05 -1.34 16.42
CA GLY A 294 11.99 -2.31 16.16
C GLY A 294 11.19 -2.08 14.87
N GLY A 295 11.41 -0.97 14.17
CA GLY A 295 10.79 -0.64 12.89
C GLY A 295 11.21 -1.56 11.75
N MET A 296 10.44 -1.54 10.66
CA MET A 296 10.64 -2.42 9.49
C MET A 296 11.19 -1.67 8.29
N LEU A 297 12.16 -2.26 7.60
CA LEU A 297 12.69 -1.80 6.32
C LEU A 297 12.32 -2.81 5.22
N CYS A 298 11.99 -2.29 4.04
CA CYS A 298 11.87 -3.06 2.81
C CYS A 298 12.59 -2.33 1.67
N THR A 299 13.38 -3.05 0.88
CA THR A 299 13.99 -2.53 -0.35
C THR A 299 13.49 -3.34 -1.55
N PHE A 300 13.19 -2.66 -2.64
CA PHE A 300 12.80 -3.23 -3.93
C PHE A 300 13.96 -3.06 -4.90
N SER A 301 14.44 -4.15 -5.51
CA SER A 301 15.57 -4.09 -6.43
C SER A 301 15.43 -5.10 -7.57
N PRO A 302 15.44 -4.66 -8.84
CA PRO A 302 15.31 -5.56 -9.99
C PRO A 302 16.54 -6.45 -10.21
N CYS A 303 17.74 -5.98 -9.84
CA CYS A 303 18.98 -6.73 -10.03
C CYS A 303 19.43 -7.40 -8.73
N ILE A 304 19.98 -8.62 -8.83
CA ILE A 304 20.44 -9.38 -7.67
C ILE A 304 21.66 -8.72 -7.01
N GLU A 305 22.50 -8.05 -7.79
CA GLU A 305 23.70 -7.34 -7.33
C GLU A 305 23.33 -6.15 -6.43
N GLN A 306 22.22 -5.48 -6.72
CA GLN A 306 21.68 -4.41 -5.87
C GLN A 306 21.23 -4.98 -4.52
N THR A 307 20.56 -6.13 -4.55
CA THR A 307 20.14 -6.85 -3.35
C THR A 307 21.35 -7.31 -2.52
N GLN A 308 22.39 -7.84 -3.16
CA GLN A 308 23.62 -8.27 -2.50
C GLN A 308 24.30 -7.11 -1.75
N ARG A 309 24.47 -5.95 -2.41
CA ARG A 309 25.07 -4.76 -1.80
C ARG A 309 24.25 -4.26 -0.61
N THR A 310 22.93 -4.22 -0.75
CA THR A 310 22.03 -3.84 0.35
C THR A 310 22.13 -4.81 1.52
N ALA A 311 22.07 -6.12 1.26
CA ALA A 311 22.18 -7.13 2.30
C ALA A 311 23.56 -7.11 2.99
N GLN A 312 24.64 -6.83 2.26
CA GLN A 312 25.96 -6.62 2.82
C GLN A 312 25.96 -5.39 3.74
N ARG A 313 25.42 -4.26 3.28
CA ARG A 313 25.34 -3.01 4.06
C ARG A 313 24.53 -3.16 5.35
N LEU A 314 23.43 -3.91 5.30
CA LEU A 314 22.58 -4.19 6.45
C LEU A 314 23.26 -5.10 7.49
N ARG A 315 24.19 -5.96 7.07
CA ARG A 315 24.96 -6.87 7.94
C ARG A 315 26.25 -6.26 8.51
N GLN A 316 26.66 -5.08 8.04
CA GLN A 316 27.85 -4.41 8.55
C GLN A 316 27.71 -4.07 10.04
N ALA A 317 28.82 -4.06 10.77
CA ALA A 317 28.87 -3.62 12.15
C ALA A 317 28.36 -2.16 12.26
N PRO A 318 27.61 -1.79 13.31
CA PRO A 318 27.36 -2.54 14.55
C PRO A 318 26.16 -3.52 14.51
N GLN A 319 25.70 -3.94 13.32
CA GLN A 319 24.56 -4.84 13.12
C GLN A 319 23.26 -4.27 13.70
N GLU A 320 22.89 -3.10 13.20
CA GLU A 320 21.65 -2.39 13.55
C GLU A 320 20.39 -3.07 12.99
N PHE A 321 20.54 -4.01 12.06
CA PHE A 321 19.43 -4.74 11.47
C PHE A 321 19.54 -6.23 11.73
N ILE A 322 18.37 -6.85 11.96
CA ILE A 322 18.18 -8.29 12.14
C ILE A 322 17.05 -8.78 11.22
N ASP A 323 16.84 -10.10 11.15
CA ASP A 323 15.77 -10.70 10.32
C ASP A 323 15.87 -10.27 8.84
N ILE A 324 17.11 -10.22 8.32
CA ILE A 324 17.40 -9.84 6.94
C ILE A 324 17.04 -11.00 6.03
N ARG A 325 16.01 -10.82 5.22
CA ARG A 325 15.50 -11.85 4.29
C ARG A 325 15.11 -11.24 2.97
N THR A 326 15.39 -11.97 1.89
CA THR A 326 15.02 -11.59 0.54
C THR A 326 13.98 -12.56 0.01
N VAL A 327 12.92 -12.04 -0.61
CA VAL A 327 11.88 -12.83 -1.25
C VAL A 327 11.61 -12.29 -2.66
N GLU A 328 11.10 -13.14 -3.52
CA GLU A 328 10.53 -12.79 -4.82
C GLU A 328 9.11 -13.35 -4.87
N VAL A 329 8.18 -12.62 -5.46
CA VAL A 329 6.78 -13.07 -5.59
C VAL A 329 6.37 -13.10 -7.05
N VAL A 330 6.01 -14.28 -7.54
CA VAL A 330 5.66 -14.51 -8.95
C VAL A 330 4.15 -14.71 -9.09
N ARG A 331 3.47 -13.75 -9.70
CA ARG A 331 2.04 -13.86 -10.02
C ARG A 331 1.80 -14.67 -11.29
N LYS A 332 0.87 -15.63 -11.23
CA LYS A 332 0.35 -16.36 -12.40
C LYS A 332 -1.17 -16.24 -12.47
N PHE A 333 -1.69 -15.72 -13.58
CA PHE A 333 -3.13 -15.70 -13.86
C PHE A 333 -3.58 -17.03 -14.46
N ILE A 334 -4.75 -17.52 -14.06
CA ILE A 334 -5.34 -18.76 -14.55
C ILE A 334 -6.74 -18.45 -15.10
N ASN A 335 -6.93 -18.69 -16.40
CA ASN A 335 -8.19 -18.45 -17.07
C ASN A 335 -9.04 -19.73 -17.15
N PRO A 336 -10.30 -19.71 -16.69
CA PRO A 336 -11.23 -20.80 -16.97
C PRO A 336 -11.63 -20.77 -18.45
N VAL A 337 -11.42 -21.88 -19.15
CA VAL A 337 -11.79 -22.05 -20.56
C VAL A 337 -12.84 -23.17 -20.66
N CYS A 338 -14.06 -22.81 -21.09
CA CYS A 338 -15.07 -23.81 -21.46
C CYS A 338 -14.73 -24.38 -22.83
N ARG A 339 -14.43 -25.68 -22.91
CA ARG A 339 -14.31 -26.37 -24.19
C ARG A 339 -15.61 -27.09 -24.49
N LYS A 340 -16.34 -26.64 -25.52
CA LYS A 340 -17.40 -27.45 -26.11
C LYS A 340 -16.75 -28.61 -26.85
N ARG A 341 -17.26 -29.83 -26.65
CA ARG A 341 -16.84 -31.00 -27.43
C ARG A 341 -17.44 -30.81 -28.82
N ASN A 342 -16.62 -30.70 -29.86
CA ASN A 342 -17.13 -30.80 -31.22
C ASN A 342 -17.62 -32.26 -31.36
N HIS A 343 -18.91 -32.45 -31.63
CA HIS A 343 -19.37 -33.73 -32.16
C HIS A 343 -18.76 -33.84 -33.56
N SER A 344 -17.63 -34.53 -33.64
CA SER A 344 -17.15 -35.11 -34.88
C SER A 344 -18.11 -36.23 -35.26
N GLU A 345 -18.82 -35.98 -36.36
CA GLU A 345 -19.48 -36.89 -37.31
C GLU A 345 -19.70 -38.34 -36.87
N GLY A 346 -20.94 -38.80 -37.02
CA GLY A 346 -21.24 -40.21 -37.21
C GLY A 346 -21.70 -40.96 -35.98
N THR A 347 -22.88 -40.63 -35.46
CA THR A 347 -23.92 -41.64 -35.20
C THR A 347 -25.23 -40.91 -34.95
N GLU A 348 -26.16 -41.02 -35.91
CA GLU A 348 -27.57 -40.71 -35.68
C GLU A 348 -28.10 -41.75 -34.68
N GLY A 349 -28.13 -41.36 -33.42
CA GLY A 349 -28.53 -42.20 -32.31
C GLY A 349 -29.05 -41.30 -31.21
N GLU A 350 -30.36 -41.10 -31.25
CA GLU A 350 -31.26 -40.60 -30.21
C GLU A 350 -30.68 -39.69 -29.13
N SER A 351 -31.04 -38.42 -29.31
CA SER A 351 -31.19 -37.35 -28.34
C SER A 351 -31.35 -37.74 -26.87
N ASN A 352 -30.27 -37.62 -26.08
CA ASN A 352 -30.34 -37.10 -24.70
C ASN A 352 -29.03 -36.58 -24.11
N ASN A 353 -27.98 -36.39 -24.92
CA ASN A 353 -26.71 -35.88 -24.41
C ASN A 353 -26.74 -34.36 -24.24
N LYS A 354 -27.04 -33.90 -23.02
CA LYS A 354 -26.76 -32.51 -22.59
C LYS A 354 -25.30 -32.20 -22.93
N PRO A 355 -25.00 -31.10 -23.64
CA PRO A 355 -23.62 -30.74 -23.94
C PRO A 355 -22.87 -30.50 -22.63
N THR A 356 -22.04 -31.45 -22.21
CA THR A 356 -21.20 -31.29 -21.02
C THR A 356 -20.07 -30.32 -21.39
N CYS A 357 -20.23 -29.03 -21.07
CA CYS A 357 -19.08 -28.13 -21.06
C CYS A 357 -18.14 -28.57 -19.93
N ARG A 358 -16.92 -28.99 -20.27
CA ARG A 358 -15.87 -29.22 -19.29
C ARG A 358 -15.02 -27.95 -19.21
N PHE A 359 -14.99 -27.32 -18.04
CA PHE A 359 -14.05 -26.24 -17.77
C PHE A 359 -12.64 -26.81 -17.66
N LYS A 360 -11.69 -26.16 -18.34
CA LYS A 360 -10.25 -26.38 -18.17
C LYS A 360 -9.64 -25.07 -17.72
N PHE A 361 -8.83 -25.12 -16.67
CA PHE A 361 -8.08 -23.97 -16.18
C PHE A 361 -6.73 -23.95 -16.88
N ARG A 362 -6.39 -22.83 -17.53
CA ARG A 362 -5.12 -22.67 -18.25
C ARG A 362 -4.40 -21.43 -17.76
N PRO A 363 -3.07 -21.44 -17.63
CA PRO A 363 -2.31 -20.22 -17.43
C PRO A 363 -2.68 -19.19 -18.51
N ALA A 364 -2.88 -17.94 -18.12
CA ALA A 364 -3.05 -16.86 -19.07
C ALA A 364 -1.80 -16.75 -19.95
N LEU A 365 -1.98 -16.40 -21.23
CA LEU A 365 -0.87 -16.25 -22.17
C LEU A 365 0.08 -15.10 -21.81
N VAL A 366 -0.39 -14.15 -20.98
CA VAL A 366 0.42 -13.06 -20.47
C VAL A 366 1.20 -13.58 -19.26
N SER A 367 2.45 -13.98 -19.48
CA SER A 367 3.41 -14.20 -18.40
C SER A 367 3.84 -12.84 -17.86
N MET A 368 3.57 -12.57 -16.59
CA MET A 368 4.29 -11.51 -15.88
C MET A 368 5.71 -12.02 -15.62
N GLY A 369 6.71 -11.31 -16.12
CA GLY A 369 8.12 -11.61 -15.84
C GLY A 369 8.48 -11.32 -14.38
N HIS A 370 9.77 -11.50 -14.06
CA HIS A 370 10.35 -11.02 -12.81
C HIS A 370 10.04 -9.53 -12.62
N THR A 371 9.56 -9.15 -11.43
CA THR A 371 9.38 -7.75 -11.05
C THR A 371 10.62 -7.24 -10.34
N ALA A 372 10.88 -7.76 -9.14
CA ALA A 372 12.07 -7.46 -8.34
C ALA A 372 12.26 -8.44 -7.19
N TYR A 373 13.43 -8.34 -6.56
CA TYR A 373 13.70 -8.88 -5.24
C TYR A 373 13.28 -7.88 -4.16
N LEU A 374 12.55 -8.39 -3.16
CA LEU A 374 12.14 -7.64 -1.97
C LEU A 374 13.02 -8.07 -0.79
N THR A 375 13.86 -7.17 -0.28
CA THR A 375 14.68 -7.43 0.91
C THR A 375 14.10 -6.73 2.12
N PHE A 376 13.70 -7.52 3.12
CA PHE A 376 13.16 -7.05 4.39
C PHE A 376 14.24 -7.10 5.47
N ALA A 377 14.17 -6.16 6.41
CA ALA A 377 14.97 -6.16 7.63
C ALA A 377 14.22 -5.49 8.77
N ARG A 378 14.56 -5.83 10.01
CA ARG A 378 14.03 -5.19 11.22
C ARG A 378 15.13 -4.42 11.90
N ARG A 379 14.89 -3.15 12.25
CA ARG A 379 15.82 -2.38 13.08
C ARG A 379 15.86 -2.99 14.49
N ARG A 380 17.06 -3.26 14.98
CA ARG A 380 17.30 -3.81 16.31
C ARG A 380 16.80 -2.83 17.39
N LEU A 381 16.37 -3.38 18.53
CA LEU A 381 16.10 -2.58 19.72
C LEU A 381 17.41 -2.07 20.32
N GLU A 382 17.34 -0.96 21.05
CA GLU A 382 18.49 -0.43 21.78
C GLU A 382 19.05 -1.51 22.73
N ARG A 383 20.38 -1.62 22.80
CA ARG A 383 21.02 -2.57 23.69
C ARG A 383 20.77 -2.10 25.12
N ILE A 384 20.23 -2.99 25.95
CA ILE A 384 20.15 -2.73 27.39
C ILE A 384 21.59 -2.56 27.88
N PRO A 385 21.95 -1.43 28.53
CA PRO A 385 23.28 -1.28 29.10
C PRO A 385 23.49 -2.42 30.10
N VAL A 386 24.57 -3.16 29.93
CA VAL A 386 24.99 -4.17 30.91
C VAL A 386 25.32 -3.38 32.17
N VAL A 387 24.56 -3.56 33.24
CA VAL A 387 24.97 -3.08 34.55
C VAL A 387 26.20 -3.91 34.92
N ASP A 388 27.37 -3.28 34.90
CA ASP A 388 28.56 -3.91 35.45
C ASP A 388 28.28 -4.17 36.94
N THR A 389 28.00 -5.42 37.26
CA THR A 389 27.73 -5.89 38.63
C THR A 389 28.96 -5.81 39.54
N VAL A 390 30.04 -5.20 39.06
CA VAL A 390 31.30 -5.03 39.81
C VAL A 390 31.19 -3.89 40.82
N GLU A 391 30.49 -2.79 40.53
CA GLU A 391 30.39 -1.65 41.47
C GLU A 391 29.34 -1.86 42.58
N ALA A 392 28.30 -2.66 42.33
CA ALA A 392 27.29 -2.97 43.35
C ALA A 392 27.82 -3.88 44.48
N SER A 393 28.84 -4.69 44.22
CA SER A 393 29.50 -5.51 45.25
C SER A 393 30.54 -4.73 46.08
N ALA A 394 31.20 -3.74 45.47
CA ALA A 394 32.20 -2.91 46.15
C ALA A 394 31.57 -1.93 47.16
N ALA A 395 30.38 -1.40 46.86
CA ALA A 395 29.67 -0.49 47.76
C ALA A 395 29.08 -1.20 49.01
N ALA A 396 28.70 -2.48 48.88
CA ALA A 396 28.18 -3.27 49.99
C ALA A 396 29.27 -3.76 50.96
N THR A 397 30.53 -3.82 50.51
CA THR A 397 31.63 -4.36 51.33
C THR A 397 32.28 -3.31 52.22
N ASN A 398 32.20 -2.01 51.86
CA ASN A 398 32.81 -0.91 52.62
C ASN A 398 31.90 -0.28 53.71
N THR A 399 30.69 -0.80 53.90
CA THR A 399 29.76 -0.34 54.95
C THR A 399 29.61 -1.30 56.13
N ALA A 400 30.32 -2.44 56.11
CA ALA A 400 30.26 -3.45 57.17
C ALA A 400 31.44 -3.42 58.16
N SER A 401 32.45 -2.55 57.95
CA SER A 401 33.65 -2.48 58.80
C SER A 401 33.61 -1.26 59.74
N SER A 402 32.62 -1.20 60.63
CA SER A 402 32.62 -0.27 61.76
C SER A 402 31.71 -0.78 62.88
N SER A 403 32.08 -1.86 63.55
CA SER A 403 31.56 -2.18 64.88
C SER A 403 32.43 -3.22 65.59
N GLN A 404 33.16 -2.73 66.59
CA GLN A 404 33.46 -3.37 67.87
C GLN A 404 34.55 -4.44 67.96
N ASP A 405 35.67 -3.96 68.50
CA ASP A 405 36.62 -4.67 69.36
C ASP A 405 35.92 -5.54 70.43
N VAL A 406 36.53 -6.69 70.77
CA VAL A 406 37.02 -7.03 72.13
C VAL A 406 37.43 -8.53 72.19
N THR A 407 38.75 -8.72 72.25
CA THR A 407 39.54 -9.71 73.01
C THR A 407 39.43 -11.23 72.78
N ALA A 408 40.61 -11.76 72.41
CA ALA A 408 41.37 -12.84 73.06
C ALA A 408 41.06 -14.32 72.72
N GLY A 409 42.08 -14.96 72.12
CA GLY A 409 42.64 -16.17 72.71
C GLY A 409 42.69 -17.42 71.83
N GLY A 410 43.82 -17.59 71.13
CA GLY A 410 44.50 -18.88 71.03
C GLY A 410 44.16 -19.82 69.86
N GLY A 411 45.22 -20.33 69.21
CA GLY A 411 45.18 -21.65 68.58
C GLY A 411 45.59 -21.70 67.10
N VAL A 412 46.85 -22.08 66.88
CA VAL A 412 47.55 -22.25 65.60
C VAL A 412 47.24 -23.60 64.95
N ASN A 413 47.07 -23.65 63.61
CA ASN A 413 47.70 -24.57 62.63
C ASN A 413 46.94 -24.53 61.29
N THR A 414 47.49 -23.95 60.22
CA THR A 414 48.34 -24.55 59.15
C THR A 414 47.67 -25.66 58.32
N GLY A 415 47.51 -25.43 57.01
CA GLY A 415 46.98 -26.41 56.05
C GLY A 415 46.56 -25.85 54.69
N THR A 416 47.55 -25.44 53.88
CA THR A 416 47.68 -25.56 52.41
C THR A 416 46.42 -25.72 51.53
N ILE A 417 46.10 -24.73 50.69
CA ILE A 417 46.36 -24.57 49.22
C ILE A 417 45.98 -23.14 48.84
#